data_AF-A0A0F7KFH6-F1
#
_entry.id   AF-A0A0F7KFH6-F1
#
_cell.length_a   1.000
_cell.length_b   1.000
_cell.length_c   1.000
_cell.angle_alpha   90.00
_cell.angle_beta   90.00
_cell.angle_gamma   90.00
#
_symmetry.space_group_name_H-M   'P 1'
#
loop_
_entity.id
_entity.type
_entity.pdbx_description
1 polymer ?
#
loop_
_entity_poly.entity_id
_entity_poly.type
_entity_poly.pdbx_seq_one_letter_code
_entity_poly.pdbx_strand_id
1 'polypeptide(L)'
;MRSTAILLFTLLTTTLAQATTWTLPPSDIDIVGQVKVIEASQEDTLLDIARQYGIGQDAILMANPFVDRWLPSEGTKVVIPGRYILPQAERTGLVINLPEMRLYYFLKPEKGKKPVVITHPISIGRMDWSTPMGKTTVVRKQKDPTWIPPQSLKKEAIEAGNPPLPDVVPPGPTNPLGRHALYLGTAGYLIHGTDKPFGIGMRVTHGCLRMYPEDIEKLFDQVPVGTPVQLVNQPIKLGWLAGSLFIELHPPLEENEKEYGDDYMQKVREAIASFLEKSDNGKKINPARENIVIDEMALELAVFEKNGIPVLISK
;
A
#
# COMPACT_ATOMS: atom_id res chain seq x y z
N MET A 1 16.82 -42.76 -42.28
CA MET A 1 16.56 -42.33 -40.89
C MET A 1 16.70 -40.81 -40.85
N ARG A 2 15.59 -40.06 -40.85
CA ARG A 2 15.59 -38.60 -40.70
C ARG A 2 15.09 -38.29 -39.30
N SER A 3 15.96 -37.72 -38.46
CA SER A 3 15.63 -37.31 -37.10
C SER A 3 15.09 -35.89 -37.14
N THR A 4 13.79 -35.72 -36.90
CA THR A 4 13.14 -34.42 -36.74
C THR A 4 13.27 -34.00 -35.27
N ALA A 5 14.10 -32.99 -35.00
CA ALA A 5 14.16 -32.34 -33.70
C ALA A 5 12.94 -31.41 -33.55
N ILE A 6 12.09 -31.71 -32.57
CA ILE A 6 10.97 -30.84 -32.18
C ILE A 6 11.55 -29.82 -31.19
N LEU A 7 11.67 -28.57 -31.63
CA LEU A 7 11.98 -27.44 -30.74
C LEU A 7 10.69 -27.10 -29.96
N LEU A 8 10.67 -27.41 -28.68
CA LEU A 8 9.60 -27.00 -27.77
C LEU A 8 9.82 -25.53 -27.41
N PHE A 9 9.05 -24.62 -28.00
CA PHE A 9 9.01 -23.22 -27.59
C PHE A 9 8.22 -23.13 -26.28
N THR A 10 8.90 -23.02 -25.14
CA THR A 10 8.29 -22.63 -23.88
C THR A 10 7.93 -21.15 -23.95
N LEU A 11 6.63 -20.88 -24.04
CA LEU A 11 6.08 -19.53 -24.00
C LEU A 11 6.21 -19.02 -22.55
N LEU A 12 7.22 -18.21 -22.25
CA LEU A 12 7.27 -17.45 -21.01
C LEU A 12 6.14 -16.42 -21.02
N THR A 13 5.00 -16.75 -20.42
CA THR A 13 3.96 -15.76 -20.13
C THR A 13 4.43 -14.91 -18.96
N THR A 14 4.98 -13.74 -19.24
CA THR A 14 5.24 -12.73 -18.21
C THR A 14 3.89 -12.24 -17.68
N THR A 15 3.48 -12.73 -16.51
CA THR A 15 2.33 -12.16 -15.81
C THR A 15 2.72 -10.79 -15.30
N LEU A 16 2.36 -9.74 -16.05
CA LEU A 16 2.49 -8.35 -15.59
C LEU A 16 1.73 -8.21 -14.27
N ALA A 17 2.39 -7.68 -13.24
CA ALA A 17 1.74 -7.31 -11.99
C ALA A 17 0.53 -6.40 -12.29
N GLN A 18 -0.64 -6.81 -11.82
CA GLN A 18 -1.88 -6.10 -12.07
C GLN A 18 -2.28 -5.31 -10.82
N ALA A 19 -2.35 -3.99 -10.97
CA ALA A 19 -3.12 -3.10 -10.11
C ALA A 19 -4.44 -3.77 -9.70
N THR A 20 -4.66 -3.96 -8.40
CA THR A 20 -5.86 -4.65 -7.94
C THR A 20 -7.03 -3.68 -7.95
N THR A 21 -7.95 -3.90 -8.88
CA THR A 21 -9.18 -3.11 -9.03
C THR A 21 -10.32 -3.83 -8.34
N TRP A 22 -10.98 -3.15 -7.41
CA TRP A 22 -12.13 -3.68 -6.69
C TRP A 22 -13.37 -2.84 -6.99
N THR A 23 -14.50 -3.51 -7.18
CA THR A 23 -15.78 -2.79 -7.11
C THR A 23 -15.93 -2.27 -5.69
N LEU A 24 -16.16 -0.96 -5.55
CA LEU A 24 -16.45 -0.38 -4.26
C LEU A 24 -17.74 -1.01 -3.72
N PRO A 25 -17.68 -1.54 -2.49
CA PRO A 25 -18.86 -2.14 -1.92
C PRO A 25 -19.85 -1.03 -1.53
N PRO A 26 -21.11 -1.39 -1.24
CA PRO A 26 -22.10 -0.45 -0.72
C PRO A 26 -21.57 0.33 0.50
N SER A 27 -22.16 1.50 0.78
CA SER A 27 -21.61 2.45 1.77
C SER A 27 -21.54 1.94 3.22
N ASP A 28 -22.16 0.81 3.50
CA ASP A 28 -22.19 0.10 4.77
C ASP A 28 -21.13 -1.00 4.88
N ILE A 29 -20.33 -1.23 3.83
CA ILE A 29 -19.20 -2.15 3.81
C ILE A 29 -17.92 -1.34 3.61
N ASP A 30 -16.92 -1.67 4.42
CA ASP A 30 -15.63 -0.97 4.45
C ASP A 30 -14.47 -1.84 3.98
N ILE A 31 -14.72 -3.11 3.65
CA ILE A 31 -13.69 -4.09 3.30
C ILE A 31 -13.69 -4.37 1.81
N VAL A 32 -12.50 -4.40 1.21
CA VAL A 32 -12.26 -4.83 -0.17
C VAL A 32 -11.18 -5.90 -0.25
N GLY A 33 -11.21 -6.68 -1.31
CA GLY A 33 -10.19 -7.68 -1.61
C GLY A 33 -10.28 -8.96 -0.79
N GLN A 34 -9.22 -9.75 -0.86
CA GLN A 34 -9.18 -11.11 -0.32
C GLN A 34 -7.77 -11.53 0.08
N VAL A 35 -7.70 -12.31 1.15
CA VAL A 35 -6.49 -13.06 1.50
C VAL A 35 -6.44 -14.32 0.63
N LYS A 36 -5.28 -14.61 0.06
CA LYS A 36 -5.04 -15.85 -0.70
C LYS A 36 -3.86 -16.60 -0.10
N VAL A 37 -3.84 -17.90 -0.32
CA VAL A 37 -2.64 -18.72 -0.08
C VAL A 37 -2.23 -19.31 -1.41
N ILE A 38 -0.97 -19.14 -1.77
CA ILE A 38 -0.36 -19.72 -2.96
C ILE A 38 0.77 -20.68 -2.56
N GLU A 39 1.29 -21.44 -3.50
CA GLU A 39 2.51 -22.24 -3.33
C GLU A 39 3.65 -21.57 -4.09
N ALA A 40 4.79 -21.39 -3.44
CA ALA A 40 6.00 -20.91 -4.09
C ALA A 40 6.60 -21.98 -5.01
N SER A 41 7.10 -21.58 -6.17
CA SER A 41 7.94 -22.41 -7.06
C SER A 41 9.42 -22.26 -6.71
N GLN A 42 10.28 -23.13 -7.27
CA GLN A 42 11.74 -23.07 -7.03
C GLN A 42 12.41 -21.77 -7.52
N GLU A 43 11.81 -21.08 -8.48
CA GLU A 43 12.36 -19.84 -9.07
C GLU A 43 11.84 -18.58 -8.36
N ASP A 44 10.84 -18.71 -7.49
CA ASP A 44 10.22 -17.56 -6.84
C ASP A 44 11.11 -17.02 -5.72
N THR A 45 11.24 -15.70 -5.64
CA THR A 45 11.53 -15.02 -4.38
C THR A 45 10.22 -14.53 -3.76
N LEU A 46 10.20 -14.33 -2.44
CA LEU A 46 9.02 -13.78 -1.77
C LEU A 46 8.71 -12.36 -2.27
N LEU A 47 9.72 -11.60 -2.70
CA LEU A 47 9.57 -10.26 -3.24
C LEU A 47 8.99 -10.26 -4.67
N ASP A 48 9.36 -11.25 -5.47
CA ASP A 48 8.79 -11.42 -6.81
C ASP A 48 7.31 -11.79 -6.72
N ILE A 49 6.97 -12.70 -5.79
CA ILE A 49 5.57 -13.00 -5.44
C ILE A 49 4.86 -11.71 -4.99
N ALA A 50 5.43 -10.96 -4.05
CA ALA A 50 4.81 -9.72 -3.57
C ALA A 50 4.51 -8.74 -4.71
N ARG A 51 5.49 -8.51 -5.59
CA ARG A 51 5.32 -7.64 -6.76
C ARG A 51 4.25 -8.17 -7.71
N GLN A 52 4.26 -9.46 -8.04
CA GLN A 52 3.27 -10.09 -8.93
C GLN A 52 1.84 -9.87 -8.42
N TYR A 53 1.64 -9.93 -7.09
CA TYR A 53 0.34 -9.77 -6.44
C TYR A 53 0.03 -8.34 -5.96
N GLY A 54 0.87 -7.34 -6.26
CA GLY A 54 0.62 -5.94 -5.85
C GLY A 54 0.70 -5.73 -4.33
N ILE A 55 1.63 -6.43 -3.68
CA ILE A 55 1.92 -6.37 -2.25
C ILE A 55 3.28 -5.67 -2.05
N GLY A 56 3.36 -4.85 -0.99
CA GLY A 56 4.61 -4.21 -0.56
C GLY A 56 5.48 -5.15 0.24
N GLN A 57 6.79 -4.90 0.29
CA GLN A 57 7.73 -5.79 0.96
C GLN A 57 7.41 -6.00 2.45
N ASP A 58 7.16 -4.94 3.22
CA ASP A 58 6.91 -5.11 4.66
C ASP A 58 5.61 -5.91 4.89
N ALA A 59 4.58 -5.68 4.08
CA ALA A 59 3.31 -6.41 4.15
C ALA A 59 3.48 -7.91 3.85
N ILE A 60 4.26 -8.30 2.83
CA ILE A 60 4.46 -9.73 2.52
C ILE A 60 5.27 -10.43 3.62
N LEU A 61 6.27 -9.74 4.18
CA LEU A 61 7.14 -10.29 5.22
C LEU A 61 6.38 -10.47 6.53
N MET A 62 5.57 -9.48 6.93
CA MET A 62 4.72 -9.58 8.12
C MET A 62 3.68 -10.68 8.01
N ALA A 63 3.11 -10.91 6.83
CA ALA A 63 2.16 -12.00 6.60
C ALA A 63 2.83 -13.39 6.55
N ASN A 64 4.16 -13.45 6.36
CA ASN A 64 4.91 -14.69 6.16
C ASN A 64 6.25 -14.69 6.94
N PRO A 65 6.25 -14.52 8.28
CA PRO A 65 7.47 -14.27 9.06
C PRO A 65 8.47 -15.42 9.06
N PHE A 66 8.05 -16.62 8.66
CA PHE A 66 8.88 -17.83 8.62
C PHE A 66 9.26 -18.27 7.21
N VAL A 67 8.90 -17.51 6.18
CA VAL A 67 9.25 -17.80 4.78
C VAL A 67 10.52 -17.03 4.44
N ASP A 68 11.52 -17.72 3.90
CA ASP A 68 12.75 -17.08 3.44
C ASP A 68 12.43 -16.06 2.33
N ARG A 69 12.94 -14.84 2.50
CA ARG A 69 12.63 -13.74 1.58
C ARG A 69 13.20 -13.92 0.17
N TRP A 70 14.30 -14.67 0.04
CA TRP A 70 15.07 -14.83 -1.19
C TRP A 70 14.90 -16.21 -1.79
N LEU A 71 14.66 -17.23 -0.99
CA LEU A 71 14.58 -18.62 -1.44
C LEU A 71 13.52 -19.41 -0.67
N PRO A 72 12.22 -19.09 -0.83
CA PRO A 72 11.15 -19.96 -0.37
C PRO A 72 11.33 -21.35 -0.98
N SER A 73 11.13 -22.40 -0.18
CA SER A 73 11.18 -23.77 -0.69
C SER A 73 9.99 -24.03 -1.62
N GLU A 74 10.17 -24.94 -2.60
CA GLU A 74 9.07 -25.34 -3.46
C GLU A 74 7.90 -25.89 -2.64
N GLY A 75 6.68 -25.47 -2.99
CA GLY A 75 5.46 -25.85 -2.28
C GLY A 75 5.24 -25.09 -0.96
N THR A 76 6.15 -24.21 -0.55
CA THR A 76 5.94 -23.34 0.63
C THR A 76 4.67 -22.52 0.43
N LYS A 77 3.78 -22.59 1.43
CA LYS A 77 2.55 -21.81 1.45
C LYS A 77 2.85 -20.36 1.76
N VAL A 78 2.51 -19.47 0.84
CA VAL A 78 2.67 -18.02 1.00
C VAL A 78 1.31 -17.36 1.07
N VAL A 79 1.07 -16.64 2.17
CA VAL A 79 -0.11 -15.81 2.41
C VAL A 79 0.04 -14.49 1.66
N ILE A 80 -0.92 -14.16 0.82
CA ILE A 80 -1.02 -12.89 0.10
C ILE A 80 -2.03 -12.01 0.85
N PRO A 81 -1.60 -10.94 1.56
CA PRO A 81 -2.47 -10.08 2.36
C PRO A 81 -3.20 -9.05 1.48
N GLY A 82 -4.02 -9.56 0.54
CA GLY A 82 -4.73 -8.77 -0.48
C GLY A 82 -6.12 -8.27 -0.06
N ARG A 83 -6.43 -8.25 1.24
CA ARG A 83 -7.69 -7.75 1.81
C ARG A 83 -7.41 -6.52 2.65
N TYR A 84 -8.22 -5.48 2.51
CA TYR A 84 -8.03 -4.20 3.20
C TYR A 84 -9.36 -3.66 3.72
N ILE A 85 -9.33 -3.11 4.92
CA ILE A 85 -10.27 -2.11 5.39
C ILE A 85 -9.89 -0.78 4.72
N LEU A 86 -10.86 -0.13 4.08
CA LEU A 86 -10.68 1.17 3.45
C LEU A 86 -10.38 2.24 4.51
N PRO A 87 -9.40 3.13 4.30
CA PRO A 87 -9.09 4.20 5.25
C PRO A 87 -10.30 5.10 5.52
N GLN A 88 -10.40 5.59 6.76
CA GLN A 88 -11.38 6.58 7.19
C GLN A 88 -10.99 7.97 6.65
N ALA A 89 -11.30 8.19 5.38
CA ALA A 89 -11.06 9.42 4.64
C ALA A 89 -12.17 9.62 3.59
N GLU A 90 -12.23 10.79 2.95
CA GLU A 90 -13.16 10.98 1.84
C GLU A 90 -12.79 10.01 0.71
N ARG A 91 -13.71 9.13 0.30
CA ARG A 91 -13.50 8.13 -0.78
C ARG A 91 -13.53 8.80 -2.16
N THR A 92 -12.62 9.74 -2.38
CA THR A 92 -12.50 10.56 -3.59
C THR A 92 -11.04 10.79 -3.94
N GLY A 93 -10.69 10.62 -5.22
CA GLY A 93 -9.32 10.81 -5.67
C GLY A 93 -8.36 9.84 -5.00
N LEU A 94 -7.18 10.33 -4.63
CA LEU A 94 -6.12 9.53 -4.02
C LEU A 94 -6.18 9.63 -2.49
N VAL A 95 -6.17 8.49 -1.82
CA VAL A 95 -5.98 8.38 -0.38
C VAL A 95 -4.75 7.52 -0.14
N ILE A 96 -3.80 8.02 0.62
CA ILE A 96 -2.55 7.35 0.96
C ILE A 96 -2.54 7.15 2.46
N ASN A 97 -2.45 5.91 2.90
CA ASN A 97 -2.28 5.59 4.31
C ASN A 97 -0.84 5.13 4.56
N LEU A 98 -0.11 5.91 5.36
CA LEU A 98 1.34 5.77 5.49
C LEU A 98 1.76 4.51 6.26
N PRO A 99 1.16 4.13 7.41
CA PRO A 99 1.53 2.91 8.14
C PRO A 99 1.38 1.62 7.35
N GLU A 100 0.39 1.55 6.46
CA GLU A 100 0.19 0.36 5.60
C GLU A 100 0.93 0.45 4.26
N MET A 101 1.62 1.58 4.02
CA MET A 101 2.32 1.89 2.78
C MET A 101 1.48 1.59 1.53
N ARG A 102 0.23 2.09 1.53
CA ARG A 102 -0.74 1.81 0.47
C ARG A 102 -1.43 3.06 -0.03
N LEU A 103 -1.62 3.10 -1.34
CA LEU A 103 -2.38 4.11 -2.06
C LEU A 103 -3.69 3.50 -2.54
N TYR A 104 -4.78 4.22 -2.33
CA TYR A 104 -6.13 3.94 -2.80
C TYR A 104 -6.54 5.03 -3.79
N TYR A 105 -6.94 4.64 -5.00
CA TYR A 105 -7.52 5.54 -5.97
C TYR A 105 -9.00 5.27 -6.11
N PHE A 106 -9.82 6.18 -5.58
CA PHE A 106 -11.26 6.18 -5.70
C PHE A 106 -11.67 6.93 -6.96
N LEU A 107 -12.07 6.17 -7.99
CA LEU A 107 -12.48 6.75 -9.26
C LEU A 107 -13.79 7.54 -9.09
N LYS A 108 -13.90 8.63 -9.85
CA LYS A 108 -15.16 9.39 -9.89
C LYS A 108 -16.29 8.46 -10.37
N PRO A 109 -17.44 8.43 -9.68
CA PRO A 109 -18.57 7.62 -10.12
C PRO A 109 -19.00 8.00 -11.54
N GLU A 110 -19.06 7.01 -12.42
CA GLU A 110 -19.62 7.16 -13.76
C GLU A 110 -21.06 6.64 -13.78
N LYS A 111 -21.96 7.36 -14.46
CA LYS A 111 -23.38 6.97 -14.54
C LYS A 111 -23.51 5.57 -15.15
N GLY A 112 -24.17 4.66 -14.43
CA GLY A 112 -24.40 3.29 -14.88
C GLY A 112 -23.23 2.32 -14.62
N LYS A 113 -22.11 2.78 -14.06
CA LYS A 113 -21.02 1.90 -13.61
C LYS A 113 -21.00 1.82 -12.08
N LYS A 114 -20.63 0.65 -11.57
CA LYS A 114 -20.36 0.52 -10.13
C LYS A 114 -19.09 1.31 -9.82
N PRO A 115 -19.05 2.04 -8.69
CA PRO A 115 -17.83 2.72 -8.28
C PRO A 115 -16.71 1.70 -8.06
N VAL A 116 -15.46 2.10 -8.26
CA VAL A 116 -14.30 1.22 -8.12
C VAL A 116 -13.20 1.90 -7.32
N VAL A 117 -12.42 1.09 -6.62
CA VAL A 117 -11.18 1.50 -5.94
C VAL A 117 -10.03 0.66 -6.46
N ILE A 118 -8.94 1.34 -6.79
CA ILE A 118 -7.69 0.70 -7.23
C ILE A 118 -6.68 0.87 -6.12
N THR A 119 -5.97 -0.20 -5.76
CA THR A 119 -4.97 -0.15 -4.69
C THR A 119 -3.57 -0.47 -5.19
N HIS A 120 -2.58 0.25 -4.68
CA HIS A 120 -1.17 0.06 -5.02
C HIS A 120 -0.30 0.08 -3.76
N PRO A 121 0.67 -0.82 -3.64
CA PRO A 121 1.72 -0.66 -2.65
C PRO A 121 2.61 0.52 -3.04
N ILE A 122 3.07 1.25 -2.03
CA ILE A 122 3.96 2.40 -2.21
C ILE A 122 5.13 2.30 -1.24
N SER A 123 6.13 3.15 -1.42
CA SER A 123 7.15 3.43 -0.41
C SER A 123 7.12 4.88 -0.02
N ILE A 124 7.45 5.13 1.24
CA ILE A 124 7.31 6.44 1.89
C ILE A 124 8.66 6.94 2.39
N GLY A 125 8.65 8.14 2.97
CA GLY A 125 9.81 8.74 3.61
C GLY A 125 10.36 7.94 4.80
N ARG A 126 11.69 7.90 4.93
CA ARG A 126 12.34 7.56 6.22
C ARG A 126 12.06 8.63 7.28
N MET A 127 12.31 8.33 8.56
CA MET A 127 11.96 9.21 9.69
C MET A 127 12.53 10.63 9.56
N ASP A 128 13.76 10.77 9.07
CA ASP A 128 14.44 12.05 8.82
C ASP A 128 13.84 12.83 7.63
N TRP A 129 12.96 12.19 6.85
CA TRP A 129 12.27 12.72 5.68
C TRP A 129 10.81 12.30 5.65
N SER A 130 10.06 12.52 6.75
CA SER A 130 8.66 12.12 6.83
C SER A 130 7.81 12.67 5.68
N THR A 131 6.97 11.80 5.12
CA THR A 131 5.98 12.19 4.11
C THR A 131 4.91 13.09 4.74
N PRO A 132 4.57 14.24 4.13
CA PRO A 132 3.69 15.24 4.73
C PRO A 132 2.26 14.73 4.81
N MET A 133 1.63 15.01 5.94
CA MET A 133 0.23 14.66 6.21
C MET A 133 -0.74 15.70 5.68
N GLY A 134 -2.00 15.30 5.47
CA GLY A 134 -3.10 16.21 5.14
C GLY A 134 -3.55 16.16 3.68
N LYS A 135 -4.22 17.23 3.23
CA LYS A 135 -4.83 17.31 1.89
C LYS A 135 -3.96 18.10 0.92
N THR A 136 -3.81 17.59 -0.29
CA THR A 136 -3.14 18.26 -1.43
C THR A 136 -3.83 17.88 -2.74
N THR A 137 -3.25 18.24 -3.88
CA THR A 137 -3.79 17.89 -5.21
C THR A 137 -2.66 17.51 -6.16
N VAL A 138 -2.98 16.74 -7.20
CA VAL A 138 -2.07 16.56 -8.34
C VAL A 138 -2.04 17.84 -9.16
N VAL A 139 -0.92 18.55 -9.19
CA VAL A 139 -0.81 19.85 -9.90
C VAL A 139 -0.17 19.72 -11.28
N ARG A 140 0.62 18.67 -11.50
CA ARG A 140 1.31 18.45 -12.78
C ARG A 140 1.64 16.97 -12.96
N LYS A 141 1.77 16.55 -14.21
CA LYS A 141 2.15 15.19 -14.60
C LYS A 141 3.27 15.27 -15.62
N GLN A 142 4.26 14.39 -15.53
CA GLN A 142 5.35 14.30 -16.50
C GLN A 142 5.68 12.84 -16.84
N LYS A 143 5.68 12.53 -18.14
CA LYS A 143 6.32 11.33 -18.68
C LYS A 143 7.81 11.59 -18.82
N ASP A 144 8.61 10.56 -18.57
CA ASP A 144 10.07 10.57 -18.64
C ASP A 144 10.65 11.80 -17.89
N PRO A 145 10.48 11.88 -16.55
CA PRO A 145 10.90 13.03 -15.77
C PRO A 145 12.42 13.15 -15.67
N THR A 146 12.94 14.37 -15.77
CA THR A 146 14.30 14.68 -15.34
C THR A 146 14.35 14.75 -13.83
N TRP A 147 15.36 14.13 -13.21
CA TRP A 147 15.58 14.23 -11.76
C TRP A 147 16.74 15.19 -11.46
N ILE A 148 16.49 16.12 -10.55
CA ILE A 148 17.50 17.04 -10.02
C ILE A 148 17.64 16.70 -8.52
N PRO A 149 18.75 16.07 -8.10
CA PRO A 149 18.93 15.70 -6.71
C PRO A 149 18.91 16.93 -5.79
N PRO A 150 18.10 16.92 -4.71
CA PRO A 150 18.15 17.96 -3.69
C PRO A 150 19.56 18.11 -3.09
N GLN A 151 19.91 19.31 -2.64
CA GLN A 151 21.22 19.58 -2.03
C GLN A 151 21.47 18.74 -0.77
N SER A 152 20.42 18.48 0.02
CA SER A 152 20.50 17.58 1.18
C SER A 152 20.96 16.17 0.79
N LEU A 153 20.45 15.66 -0.32
CA LEU A 153 20.76 14.35 -0.86
C LEU A 153 22.19 14.26 -1.39
N LYS A 154 22.68 15.33 -2.04
CA LYS A 154 24.07 15.45 -2.46
C LYS A 154 25.03 15.44 -1.26
N LYS A 155 24.67 16.16 -0.20
CA LYS A 155 25.43 16.23 1.05
C LYS A 155 25.49 14.86 1.74
N GLU A 156 24.35 14.19 1.89
CA GLU A 156 24.27 12.83 2.47
C GLU A 156 25.17 11.84 1.71
N ALA A 157 25.14 11.86 0.37
CA ALA A 157 25.98 10.98 -0.44
C ALA A 157 27.48 11.20 -0.17
N ILE A 158 27.92 12.46 -0.08
CA ILE A 158 29.31 12.83 0.22
C ILE A 158 29.71 12.39 1.64
N GLU A 159 28.84 12.64 2.63
CA GLU A 159 29.08 12.26 4.03
C GLU A 159 29.18 10.74 4.21
N ALA A 160 28.41 9.97 3.43
CA ALA A 160 28.46 8.52 3.40
C ALA A 160 29.64 7.93 2.60
N GLY A 161 30.51 8.76 2.02
CA GLY A 161 31.64 8.31 1.20
C GLY A 161 31.24 7.77 -0.19
N ASN A 162 30.02 8.04 -0.64
CA ASN A 162 29.57 7.67 -1.98
C ASN A 162 30.06 8.69 -3.02
N PRO A 163 30.15 8.31 -4.31
CA PRO A 163 30.40 9.25 -5.39
C PRO A 163 29.38 10.41 -5.37
N PRO A 164 29.80 11.66 -5.64
CA PRO A 164 28.89 12.81 -5.70
C PRO A 164 27.75 12.56 -6.70
N LEU A 165 26.52 12.86 -6.27
CA LEU A 165 25.36 12.79 -7.16
C LEU A 165 25.47 13.86 -8.26
N PRO A 166 25.11 13.53 -9.52
CA PRO A 166 25.13 14.49 -10.61
C PRO A 166 24.13 15.64 -10.38
N ASP A 167 24.34 16.77 -11.05
CA ASP A 167 23.40 17.90 -10.96
C ASP A 167 22.05 17.60 -11.61
N VAL A 168 22.07 16.78 -12.65
CA VAL A 168 20.89 16.39 -13.43
C VAL A 168 21.03 14.94 -13.81
N VAL A 169 19.99 14.15 -13.56
CA VAL A 169 19.82 12.80 -14.11
C VAL A 169 18.77 12.87 -15.21
N PRO A 170 19.14 12.64 -16.48
CA PRO A 170 18.19 12.68 -17.58
C PRO A 170 17.19 11.51 -17.48
N PRO A 171 16.10 11.55 -18.26
CA PRO A 171 15.20 10.41 -18.34
C PRO A 171 15.93 9.15 -18.85
N GLY A 172 15.60 8.00 -18.30
CA GLY A 172 16.21 6.73 -18.67
C GLY A 172 16.02 5.62 -17.63
N PRO A 173 16.50 4.40 -17.90
CA PRO A 173 16.31 3.24 -17.03
C PRO A 173 16.90 3.39 -15.62
N THR A 174 17.93 4.24 -15.46
CA THR A 174 18.63 4.49 -14.20
C THR A 174 18.12 5.74 -13.48
N ASN A 175 17.03 6.35 -13.96
CA ASN A 175 16.47 7.52 -13.32
C ASN A 175 15.64 7.07 -12.10
N PRO A 176 15.93 7.56 -10.87
CA PRO A 176 15.25 7.10 -9.67
C PRO A 176 13.79 7.57 -9.56
N LEU A 177 13.36 8.51 -10.41
CA LEU A 177 11.95 8.86 -10.55
C LEU A 177 11.18 7.88 -11.44
N GLY A 178 11.86 6.94 -12.10
CA GLY A 178 11.28 6.07 -13.11
C GLY A 178 10.79 6.87 -14.33
N ARG A 179 9.78 6.33 -15.02
CA ARG A 179 9.27 6.88 -16.29
C ARG A 179 8.07 7.81 -16.15
N HIS A 180 7.47 7.88 -14.96
CA HIS A 180 6.24 8.62 -14.74
C HIS A 180 6.29 9.29 -13.36
N ALA A 181 5.87 10.55 -13.31
CA ALA A 181 5.74 11.30 -12.07
C ALA A 181 4.47 12.17 -12.06
N LEU A 182 3.78 12.13 -10.92
CA LEU A 182 2.70 13.03 -10.52
C LEU A 182 3.25 14.00 -9.47
N TYR A 183 3.23 15.28 -9.78
CA TYR A 183 3.67 16.34 -8.87
C TYR A 183 2.49 16.76 -8.01
N LEU A 184 2.74 16.87 -6.71
CA LEU A 184 1.73 17.29 -5.73
C LEU A 184 1.81 18.80 -5.50
N GLY A 185 0.71 19.39 -5.05
CA GLY A 185 0.65 20.80 -4.65
C GLY A 185 1.53 21.12 -3.45
N THR A 186 1.91 20.08 -2.68
CA THR A 186 2.94 20.19 -1.64
C THR A 186 4.30 20.24 -2.32
N ALA A 187 4.97 21.39 -2.24
CA ALA A 187 6.22 21.65 -2.95
C ALA A 187 7.28 20.58 -2.67
N GLY A 188 7.87 20.02 -3.74
CA GLY A 188 8.93 19.02 -3.65
C GLY A 188 8.45 17.57 -3.47
N TYR A 189 7.14 17.32 -3.37
CA TYR A 189 6.60 15.96 -3.21
C TYR A 189 5.97 15.42 -4.49
N LEU A 190 6.26 14.14 -4.77
CA LEU A 190 5.85 13.45 -5.98
C LEU A 190 5.30 12.06 -5.64
N ILE A 191 4.40 11.57 -6.50
CA ILE A 191 4.12 10.14 -6.67
C ILE A 191 4.81 9.71 -7.95
N HIS A 192 5.76 8.79 -7.89
CA HIS A 192 6.61 8.46 -9.03
C HIS A 192 7.02 6.99 -9.08
N GLY A 193 7.57 6.55 -10.21
CA GLY A 193 8.12 5.21 -10.37
C GLY A 193 9.45 5.02 -9.66
N THR A 194 10.19 3.95 -9.96
CA THR A 194 11.53 3.79 -9.42
C THR A 194 12.37 2.87 -10.32
N ASP A 195 13.68 3.05 -10.29
CA ASP A 195 14.67 2.11 -10.84
C ASP A 195 14.99 0.96 -9.86
N LYS A 196 14.48 1.02 -8.62
CA LYS A 196 14.72 0.04 -7.54
C LYS A 196 13.40 -0.54 -7.01
N PRO A 197 12.70 -1.38 -7.80
CA PRO A 197 11.37 -1.85 -7.46
C PRO A 197 11.31 -2.72 -6.19
N PHE A 198 12.39 -3.42 -5.83
CA PHE A 198 12.44 -4.18 -4.57
C PHE A 198 12.36 -3.31 -3.31
N GLY A 199 12.47 -1.99 -3.43
CA GLY A 199 12.24 -1.08 -2.32
C GLY A 199 10.78 -0.70 -2.08
N ILE A 200 9.81 -1.22 -2.85
CA ILE A 200 8.38 -0.88 -2.72
C ILE A 200 7.75 -1.57 -1.50
N GLY A 201 6.97 -0.82 -0.71
CA GLY A 201 6.46 -1.25 0.58
C GLY A 201 7.48 -1.16 1.70
N MET A 202 8.37 -0.16 1.65
CA MET A 202 9.36 0.15 2.68
C MET A 202 9.53 1.66 2.89
N ARG A 203 10.15 2.06 4.00
CA ARG A 203 10.54 3.45 4.28
C ARG A 203 11.93 3.79 3.70
N VAL A 204 12.01 4.00 2.38
CA VAL A 204 13.30 4.10 1.65
C VAL A 204 13.48 5.38 0.84
N THR A 205 12.60 6.37 1.03
CA THR A 205 12.63 7.61 0.23
C THR A 205 12.97 8.83 1.07
N HIS A 206 13.28 9.93 0.41
CA HIS A 206 13.42 11.26 1.03
C HIS A 206 12.09 12.03 1.04
N GLY A 207 10.99 11.32 1.33
CA GLY A 207 9.66 11.89 1.55
C GLY A 207 8.66 11.74 0.40
N CYS A 208 9.13 11.49 -0.82
CA CYS A 208 8.27 11.21 -1.98
C CYS A 208 7.62 9.83 -1.90
N LEU A 209 6.55 9.62 -2.68
CA LEU A 209 5.87 8.33 -2.79
C LEU A 209 6.39 7.57 -4.01
N ARG A 210 7.04 6.43 -3.77
CA ARG A 210 7.49 5.52 -4.86
C ARG A 210 6.46 4.43 -5.12
N MET A 211 6.28 4.08 -6.39
CA MET A 211 5.43 3.01 -6.87
C MET A 211 6.21 2.06 -7.77
N TYR A 212 5.72 0.84 -7.94
CA TYR A 212 6.21 -0.04 -9.00
C TYR A 212 6.08 0.66 -10.38
N PRO A 213 7.06 0.50 -11.29
CA PRO A 213 7.03 1.11 -12.62
C PRO A 213 5.74 0.87 -13.40
N GLU A 214 5.25 -0.37 -13.40
CA GLU A 214 4.03 -0.81 -14.07
C GLU A 214 2.75 -0.22 -13.44
N ASP A 215 2.80 0.14 -12.16
CA ASP A 215 1.67 0.68 -11.42
C ASP A 215 1.56 2.19 -11.61
N ILE A 216 2.69 2.91 -11.54
CA ILE A 216 2.67 4.36 -11.79
C ILE A 216 2.30 4.68 -13.24
N GLU A 217 2.67 3.83 -14.20
CA GLU A 217 2.28 4.02 -15.61
C GLU A 217 0.76 3.98 -15.77
N LYS A 218 0.10 2.97 -15.19
CA LYS A 218 -1.37 2.86 -15.20
C LYS A 218 -2.04 4.01 -14.45
N LEU A 219 -1.55 4.31 -13.23
CA LEU A 219 -2.09 5.39 -12.42
C LEU A 219 -1.93 6.75 -13.13
N PHE A 220 -0.79 6.95 -13.82
CA PHE A 220 -0.53 8.16 -14.58
C PHE A 220 -1.59 8.38 -15.64
N ASP A 221 -1.97 7.39 -16.42
CA ASP A 221 -2.98 7.60 -17.46
C ASP A 221 -4.39 7.83 -16.89
N GLN A 222 -4.68 7.26 -15.72
CA GLN A 222 -6.01 7.35 -15.10
C GLN A 222 -6.24 8.63 -14.29
N VAL A 223 -5.22 9.16 -13.60
CA VAL A 223 -5.37 10.28 -12.65
C VAL A 223 -5.30 11.64 -13.37
N PRO A 224 -6.36 12.46 -13.37
CA PRO A 224 -6.30 13.81 -13.93
C PRO A 224 -5.52 14.79 -13.05
N VAL A 225 -4.99 15.86 -13.65
CA VAL A 225 -4.56 17.05 -12.90
C VAL A 225 -5.77 17.64 -12.15
N GLY A 226 -5.55 18.11 -10.93
CA GLY A 226 -6.58 18.57 -10.00
C GLY A 226 -7.20 17.46 -9.14
N THR A 227 -6.77 16.21 -9.30
CA THR A 227 -7.25 15.11 -8.43
C THR A 227 -6.86 15.38 -6.98
N PRO A 228 -7.82 15.33 -6.03
CA PRO A 228 -7.50 15.51 -4.61
C PRO A 228 -6.68 14.32 -4.11
N VAL A 229 -5.77 14.63 -3.18
CA VAL A 229 -4.87 13.68 -2.55
C VAL A 229 -4.97 13.86 -1.04
N GLN A 230 -5.20 12.79 -0.29
CA GLN A 230 -5.28 12.79 1.16
C GLN A 230 -4.22 11.85 1.71
N LEU A 231 -3.31 12.35 2.53
CA LEU A 231 -2.32 11.55 3.24
C LEU A 231 -2.76 11.40 4.69
N VAL A 232 -2.98 10.16 5.11
CA VAL A 232 -3.48 9.78 6.43
C VAL A 232 -2.52 8.83 7.14
N ASN A 233 -2.64 8.77 8.46
CA ASN A 233 -1.82 7.98 9.36
C ASN A 233 -2.78 7.17 10.22
N GLN A 234 -3.18 6.02 9.69
CA GLN A 234 -4.17 5.14 10.31
C GLN A 234 -3.55 3.74 10.46
N PRO A 235 -2.72 3.53 11.51
CA PRO A 235 -2.18 2.20 11.82
C PRO A 235 -3.25 1.27 12.39
N ILE A 236 -4.36 1.83 12.89
CA ILE A 236 -5.54 1.12 13.36
C ILE A 236 -6.69 1.48 12.42
N LYS A 237 -7.20 0.51 11.66
CA LYS A 237 -8.39 0.66 10.82
C LYS A 237 -9.49 -0.26 11.31
N LEU A 238 -10.71 0.26 11.34
CA LEU A 238 -11.93 -0.46 11.69
C LEU A 238 -12.93 -0.34 10.55
N GLY A 239 -13.68 -1.41 10.31
CA GLY A 239 -14.60 -1.47 9.19
C GLY A 239 -15.64 -2.56 9.33
N TRP A 240 -16.80 -2.33 8.69
CA TRP A 240 -17.89 -3.29 8.67
C TRP A 240 -17.82 -4.21 7.45
N LEU A 241 -18.17 -5.47 7.66
CA LEU A 241 -18.48 -6.42 6.59
C LEU A 241 -19.69 -7.25 7.00
N ALA A 242 -20.81 -7.06 6.29
CA ALA A 242 -22.06 -7.79 6.51
C ALA A 242 -22.56 -7.78 7.98
N GLY A 243 -22.39 -6.65 8.68
CA GLY A 243 -22.81 -6.49 10.09
C GLY A 243 -21.75 -6.88 11.11
N SER A 244 -20.67 -7.55 10.69
CA SER A 244 -19.56 -7.91 11.56
C SER A 244 -18.47 -6.82 11.57
N LEU A 245 -17.88 -6.61 12.74
CA LEU A 245 -16.80 -5.64 12.96
C LEU A 245 -15.45 -6.31 12.69
N PHE A 246 -14.65 -5.70 11.83
CA PHE A 246 -13.27 -6.10 11.56
C PHE A 246 -12.30 -5.00 11.99
N ILE A 247 -11.09 -5.42 12.35
CA ILE A 247 -9.96 -4.55 12.63
C ILE A 247 -8.76 -4.93 11.75
N GLU A 248 -8.00 -3.95 11.31
CA GLU A 248 -6.75 -4.13 10.58
C GLU A 248 -5.68 -3.28 11.27
N LEU A 249 -4.61 -3.94 11.72
CA LEU A 249 -3.58 -3.36 12.57
C LEU A 249 -2.23 -3.42 11.87
N HIS A 250 -1.56 -2.28 11.82
CA HIS A 250 -0.21 -2.11 11.30
C HIS A 250 0.71 -1.59 12.40
N PRO A 251 2.03 -1.86 12.33
CA PRO A 251 3.00 -1.17 13.16
C PRO A 251 2.87 0.36 12.95
N PRO A 252 2.84 1.15 14.03
CA PRO A 252 2.97 2.60 13.93
C PRO A 252 4.25 2.99 13.18
N LEU A 253 4.23 4.16 12.54
CA LEU A 253 5.47 4.77 12.05
C LEU A 253 6.39 5.08 13.25
N GLU A 254 7.70 4.93 13.05
CA GLU A 254 8.72 5.14 14.10
C GLU A 254 8.59 6.51 14.80
N GLU A 255 8.30 7.58 14.06
CA GLU A 255 8.07 8.92 14.63
C GLU A 255 6.81 9.01 15.51
N ASN A 256 5.90 8.06 15.39
CA ASN A 256 4.70 7.94 16.20
C ASN A 256 4.84 6.89 17.32
N GLU A 257 6.00 6.26 17.52
CA GLU A 257 6.17 5.26 18.58
C GLU A 257 5.79 5.79 19.96
N LYS A 258 6.08 7.05 20.29
CA LYS A 258 5.67 7.62 21.59
C LYS A 258 4.15 7.78 21.74
N GLU A 259 3.44 7.96 20.63
CA GLU A 259 1.98 8.12 20.62
C GLU A 259 1.27 6.77 20.81
N TYR A 260 1.89 5.67 20.36
CA TYR A 260 1.31 4.33 20.31
C TYR A 260 2.00 3.29 21.20
N GLY A 261 3.20 3.56 21.69
CA GLY A 261 4.16 2.57 22.20
C GLY A 261 4.07 2.28 23.70
N ASP A 262 3.53 3.19 24.50
CA ASP A 262 3.38 2.96 25.94
C ASP A 262 2.19 2.01 26.25
N ASP A 263 1.13 2.04 25.44
CA ASP A 263 0.01 1.08 25.50
C ASP A 263 -0.78 1.03 24.16
N TYR A 264 -0.30 0.19 23.22
CA TYR A 264 -0.98 0.01 21.92
C TYR A 264 -2.38 -0.59 22.06
N MET A 265 -2.60 -1.46 23.05
CA MET A 265 -3.90 -2.09 23.29
C MET A 265 -4.94 -1.06 23.73
N GLN A 266 -4.55 -0.12 24.60
CA GLN A 266 -5.39 1.00 24.97
C GLN A 266 -5.78 1.83 23.75
N LYS A 267 -4.84 2.15 22.85
CA LYS A 267 -5.14 2.88 21.60
C LYS A 267 -6.11 2.14 20.70
N VAL A 268 -5.97 0.83 20.61
CA VAL A 268 -6.92 -0.02 19.88
C VAL A 268 -8.32 0.03 20.50
N ARG A 269 -8.44 -0.06 21.82
CA ARG A 269 -9.73 0.04 22.52
C ARG A 269 -10.37 1.42 22.38
N GLU A 270 -9.59 2.51 22.48
CA GLU A 270 -10.04 3.88 22.23
C GLU A 270 -10.57 4.03 20.78
N ALA A 271 -9.87 3.45 19.80
CA ALA A 271 -10.29 3.47 18.40
C ALA A 271 -11.61 2.70 18.18
N ILE A 272 -11.76 1.53 18.80
CA ILE A 272 -13.00 0.73 18.75
C ILE A 272 -14.18 1.53 19.33
N ALA A 273 -14.02 2.09 20.54
CA ALA A 273 -15.06 2.89 21.17
C ALA A 273 -15.49 4.08 20.30
N SER A 274 -14.52 4.85 19.80
CA SER A 274 -14.79 6.00 18.92
C SER A 274 -15.47 5.60 17.61
N PHE A 275 -15.11 4.44 17.05
CA PHE A 275 -15.71 3.94 15.81
C PHE A 275 -17.18 3.54 16.00
N LEU A 276 -17.49 2.85 17.10
CA LEU A 276 -18.86 2.45 17.44
C LEU A 276 -19.75 3.68 17.71
N GLU A 277 -19.28 4.65 18.49
CA GLU A 277 -20.02 5.90 18.77
C GLU A 277 -20.34 6.70 17.49
N LYS A 278 -19.41 6.76 16.53
CA LYS A 278 -19.63 7.44 15.24
C LYS A 278 -20.58 6.67 14.33
N SER A 279 -20.56 5.34 14.38
CA SER A 279 -21.45 4.48 13.61
C SER A 279 -22.92 4.67 14.01
N ASP A 280 -23.19 5.03 15.25
CA ASP A 280 -24.55 5.20 15.79
C ASP A 280 -25.20 6.55 15.48
N ASN A 281 -24.41 7.58 15.14
CA ASN A 281 -24.85 8.98 15.11
C ASN A 281 -25.40 9.51 13.76
N GLY A 282 -25.72 8.68 12.75
CA GLY A 282 -26.07 9.25 11.44
C GLY A 282 -26.83 8.44 10.39
N LYS A 283 -27.18 7.17 10.63
CA LYS A 283 -28.03 6.37 9.74
C LYS A 283 -28.92 5.46 10.58
N LYS A 284 -30.07 5.00 10.05
CA LYS A 284 -30.86 3.93 10.68
C LYS A 284 -29.90 2.83 11.09
N ILE A 285 -29.70 2.64 12.40
CA ILE A 285 -28.77 1.66 12.93
C ILE A 285 -29.19 0.31 12.33
N ASN A 286 -28.25 -0.35 11.66
CA ASN A 286 -28.47 -1.72 11.24
C ASN A 286 -28.58 -2.53 12.53
N PRO A 287 -29.69 -3.23 12.82
CA PRO A 287 -29.87 -3.96 14.08
C PRO A 287 -28.73 -4.95 14.36
N ALA A 288 -28.06 -5.44 13.32
CA ALA A 288 -26.88 -6.30 13.44
C ALA A 288 -25.65 -5.60 14.04
N ARG A 289 -25.67 -4.28 14.23
CA ARG A 289 -24.61 -3.47 14.83
C ARG A 289 -24.94 -3.02 16.26
N GLU A 290 -26.14 -3.33 16.75
CA GLU A 290 -26.52 -3.05 18.14
C GLU A 290 -25.91 -4.10 19.07
N ASN A 291 -25.37 -3.66 20.21
CA ASN A 291 -24.82 -4.55 21.26
C ASN A 291 -23.68 -5.47 20.78
N ILE A 292 -22.79 -4.97 19.92
CA ILE A 292 -21.61 -5.72 19.47
C ILE A 292 -20.76 -6.14 20.66
N VAL A 293 -20.50 -7.45 20.74
CA VAL A 293 -19.57 -8.02 21.73
C VAL A 293 -18.23 -8.23 21.05
N ILE A 294 -17.16 -7.71 21.66
CA ILE A 294 -15.81 -7.85 21.14
C ILE A 294 -15.24 -9.23 21.49
N ASP A 295 -14.66 -9.90 20.50
CA ASP A 295 -13.82 -11.08 20.70
C ASP A 295 -12.45 -10.67 21.23
N GLU A 296 -12.31 -10.60 22.55
CA GLU A 296 -11.05 -10.22 23.20
C GLU A 296 -9.86 -11.10 22.77
N MET A 297 -10.06 -12.40 22.53
CA MET A 297 -8.98 -13.29 22.10
C MET A 297 -8.53 -12.96 20.67
N ALA A 298 -9.46 -12.70 19.77
CA ALA A 298 -9.13 -12.30 18.40
C ALA A 298 -8.46 -10.91 18.37
N LEU A 299 -8.90 -10.00 19.25
CA LEU A 299 -8.33 -8.68 19.39
C LEU A 299 -6.89 -8.73 19.92
N GLU A 300 -6.64 -9.48 20.99
CA GLU A 300 -5.30 -9.67 21.55
C GLU A 300 -4.35 -10.30 20.52
N LEU A 301 -4.80 -11.29 19.76
CA LEU A 301 -4.01 -11.89 18.69
C LEU A 301 -3.70 -10.88 17.58
N ALA A 302 -4.69 -10.11 17.13
CA ALA A 302 -4.47 -9.08 16.11
C ALA A 302 -3.47 -8.01 16.59
N VAL A 303 -3.54 -7.62 17.86
CA VAL A 303 -2.61 -6.67 18.50
C VAL A 303 -1.21 -7.26 18.65
N PHE A 304 -1.08 -8.55 18.90
CA PHE A 304 0.21 -9.22 18.94
C PHE A 304 0.85 -9.31 17.55
N GLU A 305 0.08 -9.71 16.54
CA GLU A 305 0.59 -9.93 15.18
C GLU A 305 0.85 -8.63 14.40
N LYS A 306 -0.08 -7.67 14.45
CA LYS A 306 -0.05 -6.41 13.66
C LYS A 306 0.38 -6.61 12.20
N ASN A 307 -0.06 -7.70 11.59
CA ASN A 307 0.42 -8.13 10.27
C ASN A 307 -0.31 -7.47 9.10
N GLY A 308 -1.19 -6.50 9.36
CA GLY A 308 -1.96 -5.79 8.34
C GLY A 308 -3.08 -6.59 7.69
N ILE A 309 -3.42 -7.78 8.20
CA ILE A 309 -4.55 -8.59 7.70
C ILE A 309 -5.82 -8.25 8.50
N PRO A 310 -6.97 -7.93 7.86
CA PRO A 310 -8.20 -7.70 8.58
C PRO A 310 -8.70 -8.93 9.36
N VAL A 311 -8.91 -8.75 10.67
CA VAL A 311 -9.37 -9.76 11.63
C VAL A 311 -10.81 -9.45 12.07
N LEU A 312 -11.67 -10.47 12.09
CA LEU A 312 -13.02 -10.39 12.67
C LEU A 312 -12.91 -10.28 14.18
N ILE A 313 -13.51 -9.24 14.78
CA ILE A 313 -13.47 -9.00 16.23
C ILE A 313 -14.85 -8.87 16.88
N SER A 314 -15.95 -9.06 16.15
CA SER A 314 -17.29 -9.14 16.74
C SER A 314 -17.77 -10.59 16.86
N LYS A 315 -18.48 -10.91 17.95
CA LYS A 315 -19.21 -12.17 18.18
C LYS A 315 -20.70 -12.04 17.96
#